data_AF-A0A850HAN4-F1
#
_entry.id   AF-A0A850HAN4-F1
#
_cell.length_a   1.000
_cell.length_b   1.000
_cell.length_c   1.000
_cell.angle_alpha   90.00
_cell.angle_beta   90.00
_cell.angle_gamma   90.00
#
_symmetry.space_group_name_H-M   'P 1'
#
loop_
_entity.id
_entity.type
_entity.pdbx_description
1 polymer ?
#
loop_
_entity_poly.entity_id
_entity_poly.type
_entity_poly.pdbx_seq_one_letter_code
_entity_poly.pdbx_strand_id
1 'polypeptide(L)' 'MRKRSSVFIAKNRLKTLVLSDRVHCIPSAYDKIQRELYEALSKYMELTEDDFHMEISRTQVVITFAGD' A
#
# COMPACT_ATOMS: atom_id res chain seq x y z
N MET A 1 33.72 3.81 7.59
CA MET A 1 32.27 3.61 7.83
C MET A 1 32.06 2.88 9.14
N ARG A 2 31.35 3.45 10.12
CA ARG A 2 30.98 2.72 11.35
C ARG A 2 29.95 1.63 11.00
N LYS A 3 30.27 0.37 11.30
CA LYS A 3 29.33 -0.75 11.13
C LYS A 3 28.11 -0.51 12.04
N ARG A 4 26.90 -0.68 11.51
CA ARG A 4 25.66 -0.55 12.29
C ARG A 4 25.69 -1.57 13.42
N SER A 5 25.25 -1.16 14.62
CA SER A 5 25.17 -2.06 15.78
C SER A 5 24.30 -3.28 15.46
N SER A 6 24.72 -4.47 15.92
CA SER A 6 23.96 -5.71 15.79
C SER A 6 22.54 -5.58 16.35
N VAL A 7 22.37 -4.79 17.41
CA VAL A 7 21.06 -4.47 18.02
C VAL A 7 20.16 -3.69 17.07
N PHE A 8 20.72 -2.70 16.36
CA PHE A 8 19.97 -1.92 15.38
C PHE A 8 19.52 -2.79 14.19
N ILE A 9 20.39 -3.69 13.74
CA ILE A 9 20.12 -4.63 12.65
C ILE A 9 19.01 -5.61 13.08
N ALA A 10 19.10 -6.20 14.27
CA ALA A 10 18.09 -7.12 14.79
C ALA A 10 16.72 -6.45 14.96
N LYS A 11 16.70 -5.21 15.49
CA LYS A 11 15.46 -4.43 15.66
C LYS A 11 14.76 -4.16 14.33
N ASN A 12 15.50 -3.78 13.30
CA ASN A 12 14.91 -3.54 11.97
C ASN A 12 14.38 -4.83 11.34
N ARG A 13 15.10 -5.95 11.46
CA ARG A 13 14.64 -7.25 10.94
C ARG A 13 13.35 -7.71 11.60
N LEU A 14 13.23 -7.55 12.92
CA LEU A 14 12.00 -7.88 13.65
C LEU A 14 10.83 -6.97 13.24
N LYS A 15 11.09 -5.66 13.08
CA LYS A 15 10.08 -4.71 12.61
C LYS A 15 9.55 -5.09 11.22
N THR A 16 10.43 -5.43 10.28
CA THR A 16 10.05 -5.90 8.94
C THR A 16 9.27 -7.21 8.99
N LEU A 17 9.71 -8.18 9.81
CA LEU A 17 9.04 -9.47 9.96
C LEU A 17 7.61 -9.32 10.50
N VAL A 18 7.42 -8.49 11.54
CA VAL A 18 6.09 -8.22 12.13
C VAL A 18 5.20 -7.46 11.15
N LEU A 19 5.74 -6.49 10.40
CA LEU A 19 4.99 -5.76 9.39
C LEU A 19 4.54 -6.68 8.25
N SER A 20 5.44 -7.55 7.77
CA SER A 20 5.13 -8.58 6.76
C SER A 20 4.05 -9.54 7.24
N ASP A 21 4.15 -10.05 8.47
CA ASP A 21 3.20 -11.03 9.02
C ASP A 21 1.79 -10.43 9.28
N ARG A 22 1.71 -9.11 9.48
CA ARG A 22 0.46 -8.44 9.87
C ARG A 22 -0.30 -7.85 8.68
N VAL A 23 0.33 -7.22 7.69
CA VAL A 23 -0.32 -6.78 6.43
C VAL A 23 0.73 -6.72 5.31
N HIS A 24 0.53 -7.48 4.24
CA HIS A 24 1.51 -7.68 3.16
C HIS A 24 1.64 -6.49 2.18
N CYS A 25 1.76 -5.25 2.67
CA CYS A 25 2.10 -4.09 1.83
C CYS A 25 2.86 -3.05 2.65
N ILE A 26 4.05 -2.70 2.18
CA ILE A 26 4.82 -1.55 2.68
C ILE A 26 3.98 -0.30 2.34
N PRO A 27 3.91 0.77 3.17
CA PRO A 27 3.09 1.94 2.85
C PRO A 27 3.31 2.51 1.45
N SER A 28 4.56 2.51 0.98
CA SER A 28 4.93 2.94 -0.38
C SER A 28 4.44 2.03 -1.51
N ALA A 29 3.97 0.82 -1.20
CA ALA A 29 3.33 -0.08 -2.14
C ALA A 29 1.83 0.25 -2.29
N TYR A 30 1.17 0.75 -1.24
CA TYR A 30 -0.24 1.16 -1.32
C TYR A 30 -0.44 2.28 -2.33
N ASP A 31 0.38 3.33 -2.26
CA ASP A 31 0.29 4.46 -3.19
C ASP A 31 0.48 4.02 -4.65
N LYS A 32 1.37 3.03 -4.87
CA LYS A 32 1.61 2.46 -6.20
C LYS A 32 0.41 1.65 -6.68
N ILE A 33 -0.10 0.76 -5.84
CA ILE A 33 -1.26 -0.08 -6.14
C ILE A 33 -2.48 0.80 -6.45
N GLN A 34 -2.71 1.83 -5.63
CA GLN A 34 -3.82 2.77 -5.83
C GLN A 34 -3.71 3.49 -7.16
N ARG A 35 -2.52 4.01 -7.50
CA ARG A 35 -2.29 4.69 -8.77
C ARG A 35 -2.44 3.76 -9.97
N GLU A 36 -1.84 2.57 -9.92
CA GLU A 36 -1.91 1.59 -11.01
C GLU A 36 -3.35 1.13 -11.28
N LEU A 37 -4.15 0.92 -10.22
CA LEU A 37 -5.56 0.55 -10.36
C LEU A 37 -6.40 1.71 -10.89
N TYR A 38 -6.18 2.94 -10.43
CA TYR A 38 -6.81 4.13 -10.99
C TYR A 38 -6.53 4.24 -12.49
N GLU A 39 -5.26 4.25 -12.90
CA GLU A 39 -4.86 4.34 -14.32
C GLU A 39 -5.44 3.20 -15.18
N ALA A 40 -5.58 2.00 -14.62
CA ALA A 40 -6.18 0.86 -15.32
C ALA A 40 -7.68 1.05 -15.54
N LEU A 41 -8.41 1.53 -14.53
CA LEU A 41 -9.86 1.74 -14.60
C LEU A 41 -10.23 2.98 -15.42
N SER A 42 -9.43 4.04 -15.37
CA SER A 42 -9.62 5.27 -16.17
C SER A 42 -9.59 5.03 -17.69
N LYS A 43 -9.10 3.87 -18.14
CA LYS A 43 -9.17 3.48 -19.57
C LYS A 43 -10.57 3.11 -20.03
N TYR A 44 -11.43 2.72 -19.09
CA TYR A 44 -12.76 2.19 -19.36
C TYR A 44 -13.87 3.08 -18.78
N MET A 45 -13.52 4.02 -17.91
CA MET A 45 -14.46 4.87 -17.18
C MET A 45 -13.87 6.28 -17.02
N GLU A 46 -14.70 7.32 -17.10
CA GLU A 46 -14.31 8.67 -16.72
C GLU A 46 -14.28 8.76 -15.20
N LEU A 47 -13.08 8.62 -14.62
CA LEU A 47 -12.83 8.74 -13.19
C LEU A 47 -12.05 10.01 -12.92
N THR A 48 -12.46 10.78 -11.92
CA THR A 48 -11.63 11.83 -11.34
C THR A 48 -10.92 11.33 -10.09
N GLU A 49 -9.88 12.04 -9.64
CA GLU A 49 -9.18 11.68 -8.39
C GLU A 49 -10.10 11.80 -7.17
N ASP A 50 -11.10 12.68 -7.22
CA ASP A 50 -12.09 12.86 -6.16
C ASP A 50 -13.11 11.70 -6.15
N ASP A 51 -13.38 11.13 -7.32
CA ASP A 51 -14.36 10.05 -7.47
C ASP A 51 -13.77 8.67 -7.17
N PHE A 52 -12.45 8.49 -7.03
CA PHE A 52 -11.83 7.18 -6.81
C PHE A 52 -11.25 7.05 -5.40
N HIS A 53 -11.82 6.14 -4.61
CA HIS A 53 -11.37 5.87 -3.25
C HIS A 53 -11.05 4.39 -3.05
N MET A 54 -9.89 4.13 -2.46
CA MET A 54 -9.43 2.79 -2.16
C MET A 54 -9.07 2.67 -0.68
N GLU A 55 -9.67 1.69 -0.02
CA GLU A 55 -9.35 1.35 1.36
C GLU A 55 -8.79 -0.06 1.43
N ILE A 56 -7.60 -0.20 2.03
CA ILE A 56 -6.92 -1.48 2.18
C ILE A 56 -6.86 -1.83 3.66
N SER A 57 -7.48 -2.96 4.00
CA SER A 57 -7.45 -3.54 5.34
C SER A 57 -6.69 -4.87 5.33
N ARG A 58 -6.52 -5.48 6.50
CA ARG A 58 -5.82 -6.77 6.61
C ARG A 58 -6.48 -7.90 5.82
N THR A 59 -7.79 -7.84 5.63
CA THR A 59 -8.59 -8.94 5.08
C THR A 59 -9.32 -8.60 3.79
N GLN A 60 -9.45 -7.32 3.45
CA GLN A 60 -10.19 -6.88 2.29
C GLN A 60 -9.59 -5.62 1.67
N VAL A 61 -9.79 -5.49 0.36
CA VAL A 61 -9.57 -4.27 -0.42
C VAL A 61 -10.94 -3.81 -0.90
N VAL A 62 -11.31 -2.59 -0.54
CA VAL A 62 -12.59 -1.97 -0.92
C VAL A 62 -12.27 -0.82 -1.88
N ILE A 63 -12.89 -0.85 -3.04
CA ILE A 63 -12.79 0.22 -4.05
C ILE A 63 -14.17 0.83 -4.16
N THR A 64 -14.26 2.13 -3.94
CA THR A 64 -15.48 2.92 -4.11
C THR A 64 -15.19 3.95 -5.18
N PHE A 65 -16.08 4.07 -6.16
CA PHE A 65 -16.05 5.21 -7.04
C PHE A 65 -17.42 5.79 -7.31
N ALA A 66 -17.49 7.11 -7.46
CA ALA A 66 -18.71 7.79 -7.83
C ALA A 66 -18.95 7.63 -9.33
N GLY A 67 -20.01 6.92 -9.69
CA GLY A 67 -20.49 6.78 -11.05
C GLY A 67 -21.95 6.34 -11.00
N ASP A 68 -22.83 7.19 -11.53
CA ASP A 68 -24.19 6.78 -11.93
C ASP A 68 -24.14 5.93 -13.21
#